data_AF-A0A5S4H3I4-F1
#
_entry.id   AF-A0A5S4H3I4-F1
#
_cell.length_a   1.000
_cell.length_b   1.000
_cell.length_c   1.000
_cell.angle_alpha   90.00
_cell.angle_beta   90.00
_cell.angle_gamma   90.00
#
_symmetry.space_group_name_H-M   'P 1'
#
loop_
_entity.id
_entity.type
_entity.pdbx_description
1 polymer ?
#
loop_
_entity_poly.entity_id
_entity_poly.type
_entity_poly.pdbx_seq_one_letter_code
_entity_poly.pdbx_strand_id
1 'polypeptide(L)'
;MRLRQLVLAVLMVCLGATWIGASPAQAAPLRAQSVDVYLGGVDLSGYCRTLGYQGAKRIGQHGIGDWRCYNASAEASLSVISACQWQFKPLVAAGYPVTAGTNGDSAGEWKCHATAGSTEFYRSMNLAGFCGSIGYNGAKHTGDNVTGWRCYLNSGATIPLDLHAACTWQHAAKVAVGYTVVAVWESYADSFKINCRGAHA
;
A
#
# COMPACT_ATOMS: atom_id res chain seq x y z
N MET A 1 82.80 11.17 -37.84
CA MET A 1 83.89 10.69 -36.98
C MET A 1 83.81 11.48 -35.67
N ARG A 2 83.52 10.79 -34.56
CA ARG A 2 83.67 11.23 -33.15
C ARG A 2 83.29 12.66 -32.79
N LEU A 3 82.14 12.82 -32.15
CA LEU A 3 82.08 13.65 -30.94
C LEU A 3 81.02 13.07 -29.98
N ARG A 4 81.30 11.86 -29.53
CA ARG A 4 80.86 11.40 -28.21
C ARG A 4 81.66 12.21 -27.19
N GLN A 5 81.03 12.53 -26.06
CA GLN A 5 81.60 13.06 -24.81
C GLN A 5 81.66 14.58 -24.71
N LEU A 6 81.20 15.09 -23.55
CA LEU A 6 80.96 16.50 -23.16
C LEU A 6 79.62 16.97 -23.71
N VAL A 7 78.51 16.92 -22.96
CA VAL A 7 78.34 17.54 -21.65
C VAL A 7 77.32 16.72 -20.84
N LEU A 8 77.85 15.89 -19.94
CA LEU A 8 77.24 15.71 -18.63
C LEU A 8 77.21 17.10 -17.98
N ALA A 9 76.02 17.60 -17.65
CA ALA A 9 75.71 18.57 -16.58
C ALA A 9 74.57 19.52 -17.00
N VAL A 10 73.35 19.01 -17.11
CA VAL A 10 72.20 19.75 -16.59
C VAL A 10 71.35 18.75 -15.82
N LEU A 11 71.76 18.58 -14.56
CA LEU A 11 70.98 17.99 -13.50
C LEU A 11 69.65 18.75 -13.34
N MET A 12 68.64 17.98 -12.93
CA MET A 12 67.44 18.43 -12.22
C MET A 12 66.53 19.38 -12.98
N VAL A 13 65.28 18.94 -13.20
CA VAL A 13 64.07 19.61 -12.72
C VAL A 13 62.83 18.84 -13.26
N CYS A 14 61.88 18.59 -12.35
CA CYS A 14 60.49 18.16 -12.58
C CYS A 14 60.19 16.69 -12.87
N LEU A 15 60.40 15.83 -11.86
CA LEU A 15 59.51 14.69 -11.60
C LEU A 15 58.15 15.23 -11.10
N GLY A 16 57.27 15.57 -12.04
CA GLY A 16 55.87 15.90 -11.78
C GLY A 16 54.97 14.91 -12.51
N ALA A 17 54.86 13.69 -11.99
CA ALA A 17 53.90 12.71 -12.48
C ALA A 17 52.49 13.16 -12.09
N THR A 18 51.84 13.97 -12.91
CA THR A 18 50.43 14.30 -12.77
C THR A 18 49.60 13.08 -13.16
N TRP A 19 49.33 12.22 -12.19
CA TRP A 19 48.24 11.27 -12.27
C TRP A 19 46.94 12.07 -12.19
N ILE A 20 46.40 12.46 -13.35
CA ILE A 20 45.02 12.91 -13.45
C ILE A 20 44.17 11.67 -13.25
N GLY A 21 43.86 11.37 -11.99
CA GLY A 21 42.84 10.40 -11.64
C GLY A 21 41.51 10.89 -12.17
N ALA A 22 41.09 10.33 -13.31
CA ALA A 22 39.70 10.41 -13.73
C ALA A 22 38.88 9.59 -12.73
N SER A 23 38.38 10.23 -11.68
CA SER A 23 37.36 9.64 -10.83
C SER A 23 36.19 9.26 -11.74
N PRO A 24 35.76 7.99 -11.80
CA PRO A 24 34.54 7.65 -12.48
C PRO A 24 33.44 8.46 -11.80
N ALA A 25 32.77 9.33 -12.55
CA ALA A 25 31.56 9.96 -12.10
C ALA A 25 30.59 8.83 -11.76
N GLN A 26 30.47 8.49 -10.48
CA GLN A 26 29.42 7.60 -10.01
C GLN A 26 28.11 8.30 -10.39
N ALA A 27 27.47 7.78 -11.44
CA ALA A 27 26.10 8.11 -11.75
C ALA A 27 25.30 7.86 -10.48
N ALA A 28 24.72 8.92 -9.93
CA ALA A 28 23.81 8.79 -8.81
C ALA A 28 22.74 7.75 -9.21
N PRO A 29 22.45 6.75 -8.37
CA PRO A 29 21.40 5.79 -8.69
C PRO A 29 20.13 6.57 -9.00
N LEU A 30 19.56 6.35 -10.18
CA LEU A 30 18.21 6.80 -10.51
C LEU A 30 17.32 6.35 -9.36
N ARG A 31 16.83 7.29 -8.56
CA ARG A 31 15.83 6.96 -7.53
C ARG A 31 14.68 6.31 -8.28
N ALA A 32 14.39 5.05 -7.95
CA ALA A 32 13.16 4.41 -8.39
C ALA A 32 12.02 5.37 -8.07
N GLN A 33 11.29 5.80 -9.10
CA GLN A 33 10.21 6.75 -8.94
C GLN A 33 9.09 6.02 -8.19
N SER A 34 8.80 6.48 -6.98
CA SER A 34 7.67 5.99 -6.22
C SER A 34 6.44 6.86 -6.50
N VAL A 35 5.29 6.23 -6.69
CA VAL A 35 3.99 6.87 -6.87
C VAL A 35 3.14 6.72 -5.60
N ASP A 36 2.39 7.77 -5.28
CA ASP A 36 1.33 7.70 -4.27
C ASP A 36 0.10 7.00 -4.85
N VAL A 37 -0.45 6.06 -4.11
CA VAL A 37 -1.50 5.17 -4.56
C VAL A 37 -2.70 5.30 -3.65
N TYR A 38 -3.78 5.91 -4.17
CA TYR A 38 -5.04 5.99 -3.47
C TYR A 38 -5.69 4.60 -3.33
N LEU A 39 -5.91 4.19 -2.09
CA LEU A 39 -6.53 2.90 -1.73
C LEU A 39 -7.98 3.04 -1.27
N GLY A 40 -8.40 4.25 -0.88
CA GLY A 40 -9.79 4.54 -0.54
C GLY A 40 -10.09 4.70 0.95
N GLY A 41 -11.35 4.60 1.33
CA GLY A 41 -11.82 4.85 2.70
C GLY A 41 -11.33 3.83 3.72
N VAL A 42 -11.14 4.26 4.97
CA VAL A 42 -10.67 3.41 6.08
C VAL A 42 -11.83 2.87 6.94
N ASP A 43 -11.77 1.59 7.30
CA ASP A 43 -12.67 0.95 8.28
C ASP A 43 -12.15 1.13 9.71
N LEU A 44 -12.44 2.29 10.29
CA LEU A 44 -12.07 2.58 11.68
C LEU A 44 -12.77 1.67 12.68
N SER A 45 -14.03 1.32 12.41
CA SER A 45 -14.81 0.50 13.34
C SER A 45 -14.36 -0.94 13.35
N GLY A 46 -14.06 -1.53 12.19
CA GLY A 46 -13.46 -2.86 12.07
C GLY A 46 -12.11 -2.93 12.77
N TYR A 47 -11.25 -1.93 12.56
CA TYR A 47 -9.98 -1.84 13.29
C TYR A 47 -10.19 -1.84 14.82
N CYS A 48 -11.07 -0.98 15.33
CA CYS A 48 -11.38 -0.92 16.77
C CYS A 48 -11.91 -2.26 17.32
N ARG A 49 -12.72 -3.00 16.55
CA ARG A 49 -13.22 -4.32 16.98
C ARG A 49 -12.08 -5.33 17.14
N THR A 50 -11.04 -5.24 16.32
CA THR A 50 -9.84 -6.10 16.51
C THR A 50 -9.06 -5.78 17.78
N LEU A 51 -9.28 -4.60 18.36
CA LEU A 51 -8.72 -4.16 19.64
C LEU A 51 -9.67 -4.42 20.83
N GLY A 52 -10.83 -5.06 20.61
CA GLY A 52 -11.80 -5.37 21.67
C GLY A 52 -12.83 -4.25 21.97
N TYR A 53 -12.91 -3.23 21.13
CA TYR A 53 -13.91 -2.16 21.24
C TYR A 53 -15.15 -2.45 20.39
N GLN A 54 -16.24 -1.71 20.62
CA GLN A 54 -17.50 -1.88 19.86
C GLN A 54 -17.43 -1.23 18.47
N GLY A 55 -16.72 -0.10 18.38
CA GLY A 55 -16.54 0.63 17.13
C GLY A 55 -15.67 1.86 17.29
N ALA A 56 -15.70 2.71 16.27
CA ALA A 56 -15.04 4.01 16.27
C ALA A 56 -16.08 5.13 16.32
N LYS A 57 -15.77 6.21 17.04
CA LYS A 57 -16.56 7.43 17.05
C LYS A 57 -15.66 8.65 16.88
N ARG A 58 -16.23 9.71 16.33
CA ARG A 58 -15.56 11.01 16.21
C ARG A 58 -15.94 11.87 17.41
N ILE A 59 -14.95 12.39 18.14
CA ILE A 59 -15.13 13.26 19.32
C ILE A 59 -14.82 14.73 19.03
N GLY A 60 -14.22 15.02 17.88
CA GLY A 60 -13.94 16.37 17.39
C GLY A 60 -14.43 16.56 15.95
N GLN A 61 -14.06 17.66 15.32
CA GLN A 61 -14.58 18.00 14.00
C GLN A 61 -13.63 17.62 12.87
N HIS A 62 -12.31 17.77 13.03
CA HIS A 62 -11.41 17.90 11.87
C HIS A 62 -10.02 17.24 12.02
N GLY A 63 -9.64 16.73 13.20
CA GLY A 63 -8.32 16.18 13.47
C GLY A 63 -8.19 14.66 13.26
N ILE A 64 -6.98 14.20 12.94
CA ILE A 64 -6.65 12.76 12.91
C ILE A 64 -6.77 12.12 14.30
N GLY A 65 -6.52 12.90 15.35
CA GLY A 65 -6.68 12.51 16.75
C GLY A 65 -8.11 12.59 17.28
N ASP A 66 -9.07 13.02 16.47
CA ASP A 66 -10.47 13.18 16.88
C ASP A 66 -11.25 11.85 16.81
N TRP A 67 -10.59 10.77 16.42
CA TRP A 67 -11.19 9.44 16.37
C TRP A 67 -10.83 8.65 17.63
N ARG A 68 -11.84 8.02 18.22
CA ARG A 68 -11.71 7.15 19.37
C ARG A 68 -12.31 5.79 19.09
N CYS A 69 -11.62 4.74 19.50
CA CYS A 69 -12.29 3.47 19.74
C CYS A 69 -13.12 3.58 21.01
N TYR A 70 -14.34 3.05 21.02
CA TYR A 70 -15.23 3.12 22.18
C TYR A 70 -15.89 1.78 22.48
N ASN A 71 -16.19 1.55 23.75
CA ASN A 71 -17.12 0.54 24.22
C ASN A 71 -17.95 1.13 25.38
N ALA A 72 -18.77 0.32 26.05
CA ALA A 72 -19.65 0.80 27.13
C ALA A 72 -18.91 1.40 28.34
N SER A 73 -17.62 1.10 28.54
CA SER A 73 -16.89 1.43 29.77
C SER A 73 -15.57 2.17 29.52
N ALA A 74 -15.14 2.31 28.27
CA ALA A 74 -13.83 2.85 27.93
C ALA A 74 -13.78 3.50 26.53
N GLU A 75 -12.87 4.44 26.40
CA GLU A 75 -12.46 5.05 25.13
C GLU A 75 -10.94 5.04 25.01
N ALA A 76 -10.44 4.89 23.79
CA ALA A 76 -9.01 4.97 23.50
C ALA A 76 -8.75 5.78 22.23
N SER A 77 -7.59 6.42 22.18
CA SER A 77 -7.08 7.08 20.96
C SER A 77 -7.02 6.06 19.81
N LEU A 78 -7.53 6.46 18.64
CA LEU A 78 -7.43 5.67 17.42
C LEU A 78 -6.29 6.22 16.56
N SER A 79 -5.42 5.33 16.05
CA SER A 79 -4.46 5.66 15.00
C SER A 79 -5.04 5.32 13.63
N VAL A 80 -5.36 6.33 12.83
CA VAL A 80 -5.90 6.14 11.47
C VAL A 80 -4.87 5.46 10.56
N ILE A 81 -3.59 5.79 10.73
CA ILE A 81 -2.49 5.13 10.00
C ILE A 81 -2.46 3.63 10.33
N SER A 82 -2.60 3.27 11.61
CA SER A 82 -2.62 1.87 12.02
C SER A 82 -3.87 1.14 11.52
N ALA A 83 -5.02 1.83 11.43
CA ALA A 83 -6.22 1.28 10.80
C ALA A 83 -6.00 1.00 9.30
N CYS A 84 -5.38 1.92 8.56
CA CYS A 84 -5.02 1.70 7.16
C CYS A 84 -4.03 0.53 6.98
N GLN A 85 -3.00 0.44 7.82
CA GLN A 85 -2.05 -0.67 7.79
C GLN A 85 -2.71 -2.01 8.14
N TRP A 86 -3.67 -2.00 9.06
CA TRP A 86 -4.46 -3.18 9.40
C TRP A 86 -5.38 -3.61 8.25
N GLN A 87 -6.01 -2.67 7.57
CA GLN A 87 -6.90 -2.94 6.44
C GLN A 87 -6.10 -3.47 5.23
N PHE A 88 -4.97 -2.82 4.92
CA PHE A 88 -4.12 -3.16 3.79
C PHE A 88 -2.88 -3.98 4.19
N LYS A 89 -3.03 -4.90 5.14
CA LYS A 89 -1.97 -5.83 5.58
C LYS A 89 -1.20 -6.50 4.43
N PRO A 90 -1.84 -6.93 3.31
CA PRO A 90 -1.09 -7.52 2.20
C PRO A 90 -0.04 -6.56 1.62
N LEU A 91 -0.34 -5.26 1.49
CA LEU A 91 0.61 -4.27 1.00
C LEU A 91 1.75 -4.04 1.99
N VAL A 92 1.43 -3.93 3.28
CA VAL A 92 2.43 -3.79 4.35
C VAL A 92 3.37 -5.01 4.37
N ALA A 93 2.82 -6.22 4.26
CA ALA A 93 3.59 -7.45 4.23
C ALA A 93 4.51 -7.55 2.99
N ALA A 94 4.10 -6.97 1.87
CA ALA A 94 4.91 -6.86 0.66
C ALA A 94 5.91 -5.69 0.68
N GLY A 95 6.00 -4.94 1.79
CA GLY A 95 6.97 -3.86 1.97
C GLY A 95 6.53 -2.50 1.42
N TYR A 96 5.29 -2.36 0.97
CA TYR A 96 4.75 -1.06 0.54
C TYR A 96 4.31 -0.25 1.77
N PRO A 97 4.88 0.95 2.02
CA PRO A 97 4.42 1.82 3.09
C PRO A 97 2.96 2.18 2.89
N VAL A 98 2.15 2.00 3.94
CA VAL A 98 0.74 2.39 3.98
C VAL A 98 0.56 3.51 5.00
N THR A 99 -0.08 4.60 4.57
CA THR A 99 -0.36 5.80 5.38
C THR A 99 -1.82 6.22 5.28
N ALA A 100 -2.18 7.26 6.02
CA ALA A 100 -3.48 7.90 5.97
C ALA A 100 -3.36 9.37 5.55
N GLY A 101 -4.31 9.85 4.76
CA GLY A 101 -4.39 11.23 4.29
C GLY A 101 -5.84 11.68 4.11
N THR A 102 -6.00 12.95 3.75
CA THR A 102 -7.29 13.53 3.31
C THR A 102 -7.15 13.95 1.85
N ASN A 103 -8.20 13.80 1.05
CA ASN A 103 -8.20 14.21 -0.37
C ASN A 103 -8.55 15.70 -0.55
N GLY A 104 -7.93 16.59 0.21
CA GLY A 104 -8.22 18.02 0.19
C GLY A 104 -9.57 18.36 0.87
N ASP A 105 -9.48 19.19 1.91
CA ASP A 105 -10.54 19.97 2.57
C ASP A 105 -11.73 19.25 3.23
N SER A 106 -11.99 17.97 2.93
CA SER A 106 -13.06 17.19 3.57
C SER A 106 -12.60 16.62 4.91
N ALA A 107 -12.45 17.49 5.90
CA ALA A 107 -12.10 17.12 7.25
C ALA A 107 -13.17 16.17 7.85
N GLY A 108 -12.86 14.87 7.88
CA GLY A 108 -13.77 13.85 8.38
C GLY A 108 -13.72 12.51 7.65
N GLU A 109 -13.20 12.46 6.43
CA GLU A 109 -13.06 11.22 5.66
C GLU A 109 -11.59 10.87 5.43
N TRP A 110 -11.02 10.13 6.38
CA TRP A 110 -9.67 9.60 6.22
C TRP A 110 -9.62 8.56 5.11
N LYS A 111 -8.59 8.69 4.28
CA LYS A 111 -8.30 7.79 3.17
C LYS A 111 -6.96 7.12 3.37
N CYS A 112 -6.84 5.90 2.90
CA CYS A 112 -5.61 5.14 2.92
C CYS A 112 -4.85 5.31 1.61
N HIS A 113 -3.53 5.44 1.74
CA HIS A 113 -2.61 5.57 0.62
C HIS A 113 -1.47 4.57 0.77
N ALA A 114 -0.88 4.16 -0.35
CA ALA A 114 0.36 3.39 -0.38
C ALA A 114 1.41 4.05 -1.27
N THR A 115 2.68 3.77 -1.00
CA THR A 115 3.79 4.15 -1.87
C THR A 115 4.31 2.92 -2.61
N ALA A 116 4.28 2.93 -3.95
CA ALA A 116 4.72 1.81 -4.80
C ALA A 116 5.49 2.31 -6.03
N GLY A 117 6.17 1.44 -6.78
CA GLY A 117 6.85 1.82 -8.04
C GLY A 117 5.89 1.94 -9.22
N SER A 118 4.86 1.09 -9.26
CA SER A 118 3.78 1.17 -10.24
C SER A 118 2.45 0.65 -9.67
N THR A 119 1.35 1.01 -10.34
CA THR A 119 -0.01 0.62 -9.93
C THR A 119 -0.87 0.29 -11.14
N GLU A 120 -1.70 -0.73 -11.01
CA GLU A 120 -2.76 -1.04 -11.96
C GLU A 120 -4.13 -1.04 -11.27
N PHE A 121 -5.13 -0.45 -11.92
CA PHE A 121 -6.50 -0.42 -11.42
C PHE A 121 -7.39 -1.38 -12.21
N TYR A 122 -8.06 -2.29 -11.50
CA TYR A 122 -8.94 -3.28 -12.09
C TYR A 122 -10.37 -3.04 -11.62
N ARG A 123 -11.25 -2.77 -12.58
CA ARG A 123 -12.66 -2.51 -12.30
C ARG A 123 -13.39 -3.80 -11.98
N SER A 124 -14.28 -3.72 -10.99
CA SER A 124 -15.23 -4.77 -10.61
C SER A 124 -14.61 -6.04 -10.06
N MET A 125 -15.34 -6.70 -9.16
CA MET A 125 -14.95 -7.95 -8.53
C MET A 125 -15.96 -9.05 -8.82
N ASN A 126 -15.49 -10.24 -9.18
CA ASN A 126 -16.31 -11.44 -9.32
C ASN A 126 -16.43 -12.14 -7.95
N LEU A 127 -17.18 -11.52 -7.04
CA LEU A 127 -17.38 -12.02 -5.68
C LEU A 127 -18.07 -13.39 -5.65
N ALA A 128 -19.05 -13.61 -6.53
CA ALA A 128 -19.74 -14.89 -6.65
C ALA A 128 -18.80 -15.99 -7.13
N GLY A 129 -17.95 -15.70 -8.12
CA GLY A 129 -16.93 -16.63 -8.60
C GLY A 129 -15.89 -16.97 -7.55
N PHE A 130 -15.42 -15.98 -6.78
CA PHE A 130 -14.52 -16.23 -5.65
C PHE A 130 -15.17 -17.16 -4.62
N CYS A 131 -16.39 -16.85 -4.19
CA CYS A 131 -17.13 -17.72 -3.26
C CYS A 131 -17.32 -19.15 -3.81
N GLY A 132 -17.63 -19.27 -5.11
CA GLY A 132 -17.68 -20.57 -5.80
C GLY A 132 -16.37 -21.34 -5.73
N SER A 133 -15.24 -20.66 -5.91
CA SER A 133 -13.90 -21.27 -5.86
C SER A 133 -13.53 -21.85 -4.49
N ILE A 134 -14.15 -21.35 -3.41
CA ILE A 134 -13.96 -21.83 -2.04
C ILE A 134 -15.15 -22.68 -1.54
N GLY A 135 -16.01 -23.16 -2.44
CA GLY A 135 -17.07 -24.14 -2.14
C GLY A 135 -18.42 -23.56 -1.73
N TYR A 136 -18.67 -22.27 -1.92
CA TYR A 136 -19.93 -21.61 -1.61
C TYR A 136 -20.80 -21.42 -2.86
N ASN A 137 -22.11 -21.19 -2.69
CA ASN A 137 -23.04 -21.04 -3.81
C ASN A 137 -22.98 -19.66 -4.47
N GLY A 138 -22.47 -18.65 -3.77
CA GLY A 138 -22.31 -17.31 -4.31
C GLY A 138 -21.99 -16.29 -3.22
N ALA A 139 -22.07 -15.02 -3.59
CA ALA A 139 -21.90 -13.89 -2.69
C ALA A 139 -23.24 -13.16 -2.49
N LYS A 140 -23.50 -12.73 -1.26
CA LYS A 140 -24.62 -11.84 -0.93
C LYS A 140 -24.13 -10.75 0.02
N HIS A 141 -24.79 -9.60 -0.02
CA HIS A 141 -24.51 -8.49 0.87
C HIS A 141 -25.58 -8.44 1.97
N THR A 142 -25.15 -8.32 3.23
CA THR A 142 -26.04 -8.35 4.40
C THR A 142 -25.79 -7.20 5.38
N GLY A 143 -25.12 -6.13 4.96
CA GLY A 143 -24.77 -5.00 5.82
C GLY A 143 -24.96 -3.67 5.11
N ASP A 144 -24.39 -2.60 5.66
CA ASP A 144 -24.50 -1.24 5.08
C ASP A 144 -23.16 -0.73 4.54
N ASN A 145 -22.11 -1.56 4.58
CA ASN A 145 -20.74 -1.18 4.24
C ASN A 145 -20.00 -2.30 3.50
N VAL A 146 -18.78 -2.01 3.06
CA VAL A 146 -17.93 -2.93 2.27
C VAL A 146 -17.66 -4.27 2.97
N THR A 147 -17.67 -4.35 4.30
CA THR A 147 -17.46 -5.62 5.02
C THR A 147 -18.75 -6.46 5.14
N GLY A 148 -19.88 -5.95 4.64
CA GLY A 148 -21.16 -6.64 4.61
C GLY A 148 -21.26 -7.79 3.60
N TRP A 149 -20.26 -7.98 2.74
CA TRP A 149 -20.23 -9.09 1.78
C TRP A 149 -19.96 -10.42 2.46
N ARG A 150 -20.75 -11.43 2.09
CA ARG A 150 -20.66 -12.78 2.63
C ARG A 150 -20.73 -13.80 1.51
N CYS A 151 -19.94 -14.87 1.64
CA CYS A 151 -20.20 -16.08 0.87
C CYS A 151 -21.34 -16.86 1.54
N TYR A 152 -22.25 -17.45 0.76
CA TYR A 152 -23.41 -18.18 1.28
C TYR A 152 -23.54 -19.59 0.71
N LEU A 153 -24.16 -20.48 1.48
CA LEU A 153 -24.63 -21.79 1.05
C LEU A 153 -26.17 -21.78 0.94
N ASN A 154 -26.73 -22.64 0.11
CA ASN A 154 -28.19 -22.82 -0.03
C ASN A 154 -28.84 -23.33 1.26
N SER A 155 -28.06 -23.93 2.16
CA SER A 155 -28.48 -24.28 3.53
C SER A 155 -28.70 -23.07 4.44
N GLY A 156 -28.35 -21.87 3.99
CA GLY A 156 -28.46 -20.62 4.75
C GLY A 156 -27.17 -20.21 5.48
N ALA A 157 -26.18 -21.09 5.59
CA ALA A 157 -24.89 -20.77 6.22
C ALA A 157 -24.14 -19.66 5.46
N THR A 158 -23.42 -18.80 6.18
CA THR A 158 -22.63 -17.72 5.58
C THR A 158 -21.32 -17.49 6.31
N ILE A 159 -20.31 -17.01 5.58
CA ILE A 159 -19.04 -16.52 6.15
C ILE A 159 -18.73 -15.11 5.62
N PRO A 160 -17.95 -14.29 6.36
CA PRO A 160 -17.41 -13.05 5.81
C PRO A 160 -16.62 -13.33 4.53
N LEU A 161 -16.78 -12.47 3.52
CA LEU A 161 -16.01 -12.54 2.28
C LEU A 161 -14.73 -11.71 2.44
N ASP A 162 -13.56 -12.33 2.27
CA ASP A 162 -12.28 -11.62 2.22
C ASP A 162 -12.09 -10.98 0.83
N LEU A 163 -12.30 -9.67 0.76
CA LEU A 163 -12.21 -8.91 -0.49
C LEU A 163 -10.78 -8.88 -1.05
N HIS A 164 -9.73 -8.87 -0.21
CA HIS A 164 -8.35 -8.90 -0.69
C HIS A 164 -8.02 -10.26 -1.31
N ALA A 165 -8.46 -11.34 -0.67
CA ALA A 165 -8.34 -12.68 -1.22
C ALA A 165 -9.09 -12.83 -2.54
N ALA A 166 -10.30 -12.27 -2.64
CA ALA A 166 -11.08 -12.26 -3.89
C ALA A 166 -10.34 -11.52 -5.03
N CYS A 167 -9.71 -10.38 -4.75
CA CYS A 167 -8.87 -9.68 -5.74
C CYS A 167 -7.65 -10.50 -6.15
N THR A 168 -6.97 -11.14 -5.19
CA THR A 168 -5.80 -11.99 -5.44
C THR A 168 -6.18 -13.19 -6.32
N TRP A 169 -7.31 -13.83 -6.02
CA TRP A 169 -7.86 -14.94 -6.81
C TRP A 169 -8.20 -14.51 -8.25
N GLN A 170 -8.92 -13.41 -8.41
CA GLN A 170 -9.36 -12.93 -9.73
C GLN A 170 -8.19 -12.48 -10.60
N HIS A 171 -7.11 -11.98 -9.99
CA HIS A 171 -5.93 -11.44 -10.68
C HIS A 171 -4.67 -12.29 -10.44
N ALA A 172 -4.82 -13.61 -10.33
CA ALA A 172 -3.72 -14.53 -10.08
C ALA A 172 -2.55 -14.39 -11.08
N ALA A 173 -2.83 -14.09 -12.35
CA ALA A 173 -1.79 -13.84 -13.35
C ALA A 173 -0.91 -12.62 -13.03
N LYS A 174 -1.49 -11.58 -12.41
CA LYS A 174 -0.75 -10.39 -11.97
C LYS A 174 0.07 -10.69 -10.72
N VAL A 175 -0.50 -11.45 -9.79
CA VAL A 175 0.23 -11.94 -8.61
C VAL A 175 1.44 -12.78 -9.03
N ALA A 176 1.29 -13.65 -10.04
CA ALA A 176 2.37 -14.48 -10.56
C ALA A 176 3.56 -13.69 -11.14
N VAL A 177 3.33 -12.45 -11.60
CA VAL A 177 4.39 -11.54 -12.09
C VAL A 177 4.79 -10.49 -11.06
N GLY A 178 4.44 -10.69 -9.78
CA GLY A 178 4.96 -9.90 -8.65
C GLY A 178 4.05 -8.79 -8.12
N TYR A 179 2.82 -8.63 -8.65
CA TYR A 179 1.89 -7.64 -8.11
C TYR A 179 1.32 -8.09 -6.76
N THR A 180 1.26 -7.15 -5.80
CA THR A 180 0.38 -7.29 -4.64
C THR A 180 -0.96 -6.67 -4.94
N VAL A 181 -2.00 -7.49 -5.05
CA VAL A 181 -3.35 -7.05 -5.44
C VAL A 181 -4.26 -6.99 -4.22
N VAL A 182 -4.92 -5.85 -4.02
CA VAL A 182 -5.83 -5.59 -2.89
C VAL A 182 -7.17 -5.03 -3.37
N ALA A 183 -8.24 -5.29 -2.60
CA ALA A 183 -9.50 -4.59 -2.78
C ALA A 183 -9.41 -3.13 -2.31
N VAL A 184 -10.04 -2.21 -3.05
CA VAL A 184 -10.08 -0.77 -2.79
C VAL A 184 -11.51 -0.24 -2.98
N TRP A 185 -11.87 0.81 -2.26
CA TRP A 185 -13.23 1.37 -2.25
C TRP A 185 -13.22 2.87 -1.89
N GLU A 186 -14.05 3.67 -2.57
CA GLU A 186 -14.04 5.14 -2.37
C GLU A 186 -14.37 5.55 -0.93
N SER A 187 -15.43 4.95 -0.38
CA SER A 187 -15.85 5.11 1.00
C SER A 187 -16.16 3.75 1.61
N TYR A 188 -15.98 3.62 2.93
CA TYR A 188 -16.36 2.41 3.65
C TYR A 188 -17.87 2.09 3.49
N ALA A 189 -18.71 3.12 3.30
CA ALA A 189 -20.14 2.95 3.05
C ALA A 189 -20.47 2.48 1.61
N ASP A 190 -19.53 2.58 0.65
CA ASP A 190 -19.77 2.24 -0.75
C ASP A 190 -19.68 0.72 -1.00
N SER A 191 -20.62 -0.03 -0.42
CA SER A 191 -20.68 -1.50 -0.47
C SER A 191 -20.60 -2.09 -1.89
N PHE A 192 -21.00 -1.35 -2.92
CA PHE A 192 -21.05 -1.83 -4.31
C PHE A 192 -19.99 -1.21 -5.23
N LYS A 193 -19.14 -0.30 -4.73
CA LYS A 193 -18.06 0.33 -5.52
C LYS A 193 -16.69 -0.20 -5.08
N ILE A 194 -16.58 -1.52 -5.01
CA ILE A 194 -15.35 -2.22 -4.64
C ILE A 194 -14.63 -2.64 -5.93
N ASN A 195 -13.35 -2.31 -6.00
CA ASN A 195 -12.48 -2.59 -7.14
C ASN A 195 -11.20 -3.27 -6.65
N CYS A 196 -10.36 -3.74 -7.56
CA CYS A 196 -9.03 -4.23 -7.21
C CYS A 196 -7.96 -3.23 -7.66
N ARG A 197 -6.86 -3.18 -6.92
CA ARG A 197 -5.67 -2.42 -7.30
C ARG A 197 -4.42 -3.26 -7.06
N GLY A 198 -3.54 -3.31 -8.04
CA GLY A 198 -2.23 -3.94 -7.94
C GLY A 198 -1.14 -2.91 -7.64
N ALA A 199 -0.22 -3.24 -6.73
CA ALA A 199 1.03 -2.52 -6.50
C ALA A 199 2.22 -3.40 -6.88
N HIS A 200 3.21 -2.81 -7.53
CA HIS A 200 4.48 -3.46 -7.90
C HIS A 200 5.65 -2.50 -7.62
N ALA A 201 6.82 -3.06 -7.35
CA ALA A 201 8.07 -2.32 -7.15
C ALA A 201 8.55 -1.58 -8.40
#